data_AF-A0A522HM10-F1
#
_entry.id   AF-A0A522HM10-F1
#
_cell.length_a   1.000
_cell.length_b   1.000
_cell.length_c   1.000
_cell.angle_alpha   90.00
_cell.angle_beta   90.00
_cell.angle_gamma   90.00
#
_symmetry.space_group_name_H-M   'P 1'
#
loop_
_entity.id
_entity.type
_entity.pdbx_description
1 polymer ?
#
loop_
_entity_poly.entity_id
_entity_poly.type
_entity_poly.pdbx_seq_one_letter_code
_entity_poly.pdbx_strand_id
1 'polypeptide(L)'
;MFDLPLLWQHLVGWLSTHAVVPLLDLLHLRGLSGNPADIAASLLIAALQVGIIGLIFRPLETWFPAEKWTDRKLTLVDRNYTLLMLLGIFPLFTYLVLTPFSHLFGGVDTATSSTGSPLALTHW
;
A
#
# COMPACT_ATOMS: atom_id res chain seq x y z
N MET A 1 1.79 26.83 14.43
CA MET A 1 0.68 26.24 13.65
C MET A 1 1.13 24.83 13.25
N PHE A 2 0.25 23.83 13.30
CA PHE A 2 0.65 22.47 12.90
C PHE A 2 0.78 22.41 11.37
N ASP A 3 2.00 22.34 10.86
CA ASP A 3 2.25 22.11 9.42
C ASP A 3 2.10 20.62 9.10
N LEU A 4 0.87 20.22 8.81
CA LEU A 4 0.54 18.86 8.37
C LEU A 4 1.38 18.40 7.16
N PRO A 5 1.64 19.22 6.13
CA PRO A 5 2.46 18.79 4.99
C PRO A 5 3.89 18.46 5.39
N LEU A 6 4.48 19.23 6.31
CA LEU A 6 5.84 19.02 6.79
C LEU A 6 5.94 17.73 7.62
N LEU A 7 4.96 17.51 8.51
CA LEU A 7 4.87 16.28 9.30
C LEU A 7 4.71 15.05 8.39
N TRP A 8 3.85 15.14 7.38
CA TRP A 8 3.66 14.07 6.41
C TRP A 8 4.96 13.73 5.67
N GLN A 9 5.63 14.74 5.11
CA GLN A 9 6.91 14.55 4.41
C GLN A 9 7.97 13.94 5.32
N HIS A 10 8.03 14.36 6.58
CA HIS A 10 8.96 13.80 7.56
C HIS A 10 8.67 12.32 7.83
N LEU A 11 7.40 11.95 8.04
CA LEU A 11 7.00 10.56 8.27
C LEU A 11 7.28 9.68 7.05
N VAL A 12 6.97 10.15 5.84
CA VAL A 12 7.25 9.43 4.59
C VAL A 12 8.76 9.24 4.41
N GLY A 13 9.56 10.29 4.63
CA GLY A 13 11.02 10.21 4.53
C GLY A 13 11.62 9.25 5.57
N TRP A 14 11.14 9.31 6.80
CA TRP A 14 11.59 8.40 7.87
C TRP A 14 11.24 6.95 7.57
N LEU A 15 9.99 6.66 7.18
CA LEU A 15 9.54 5.30 6.86
C LEU A 15 10.25 4.76 5.61
N SER A 16 10.45 5.60 4.60
CA SER A 16 11.19 5.24 3.39
C SER A 16 12.62 4.80 3.73
N THR A 17 13.35 5.63 4.48
CA THR A 17 14.75 5.37 4.81
C THR A 17 14.96 4.23 5.79
N HIS A 18 14.07 4.06 6.79
CA HIS A 18 14.26 3.09 7.87
C HIS A 18 13.53 1.76 7.65
N ALA A 19 12.48 1.71 6.84
CA ALA A 19 11.72 0.49 6.59
C ALA A 19 11.75 0.06 5.12
N VAL A 20 11.41 0.94 4.18
CA VAL A 20 11.25 0.56 2.77
C VAL A 20 12.60 0.26 2.12
N VAL A 21 13.57 1.17 2.22
CA VAL A 21 14.91 0.98 1.64
C VAL A 21 15.59 -0.28 2.14
N PRO A 22 15.72 -0.56 3.46
CA PRO A 22 16.37 -1.78 3.92
C PRO A 22 15.60 -3.04 3.52
N LEU A 23 14.26 -3.00 3.47
CA LEU A 23 13.47 -4.15 3.03
C LEU A 23 13.66 -4.45 1.54
N LEU A 24 13.72 -3.43 0.69
CA LEU A 24 14.04 -3.57 -0.73
C LEU A 24 15.49 -4.06 -0.95
N ASP A 25 16.42 -3.62 -0.09
CA ASP A 25 17.82 -4.04 -0.13
C ASP A 25 17.98 -5.51 0.24
N LEU A 26 17.32 -5.96 1.31
CA LEU A 26 17.27 -7.37 1.71
C LEU A 26 16.72 -8.27 0.60
N LEU A 27 15.70 -7.80 -0.10
CA LEU A 27 15.07 -8.52 -1.21
C LEU A 27 15.83 -8.37 -2.54
N HIS A 28 16.91 -7.58 -2.59
CA HIS A 28 17.65 -7.24 -3.81
C HIS A 28 16.77 -6.64 -4.93
N LEU A 29 15.66 -5.99 -4.57
CA LEU A 29 14.66 -5.45 -5.50
C LEU A 29 14.90 -3.99 -5.87
N ARG A 30 16.00 -3.39 -5.41
CA ARG A 30 16.26 -1.94 -5.48
C ARG A 30 16.24 -1.34 -6.89
N GLY A 31 16.55 -2.14 -7.92
CA GLY A 31 16.51 -1.74 -9.34
C GLY A 31 15.22 -2.12 -10.09
N LEU A 32 14.34 -2.89 -9.46
CA LEU A 32 13.07 -3.37 -10.03
C LEU A 32 11.86 -2.68 -9.38
N SER A 33 12.02 -2.12 -8.18
CA SER A 33 10.99 -1.40 -7.46
C SER A 33 10.85 0.05 -7.93
N GLY A 34 9.63 0.59 -7.87
CA GLY A 34 9.38 2.02 -8.02
C GLY A 34 10.03 2.88 -6.91
N ASN A 35 9.74 4.18 -6.92
CA ASN A 35 10.29 5.13 -5.95
C ASN A 35 9.97 4.71 -4.48
N PRO A 36 10.97 4.53 -3.61
CA PRO A 36 10.77 4.13 -2.21
C PRO A 36 9.89 5.09 -1.41
N ALA A 37 9.90 6.39 -1.73
CA ALA A 37 9.06 7.38 -1.06
C ALA A 37 7.57 7.15 -1.34
N ASP A 38 7.22 6.77 -2.57
CA ASP A 38 5.82 6.53 -2.97
C ASP A 38 5.28 5.24 -2.33
N ILE A 39 6.15 4.23 -2.19
CA ILE A 39 5.84 3.00 -1.45
C ILE A 39 5.61 3.33 0.03
N ALA A 40 6.49 4.12 0.64
CA ALA A 40 6.36 4.55 2.03
C ALA A 40 5.06 5.35 2.26
N ALA A 41 4.73 6.29 1.37
CA ALA A 41 3.49 7.04 1.42
C ALA A 41 2.26 6.12 1.37
N SER A 42 2.25 5.15 0.45
CA SER A 42 1.16 4.19 0.31
C SER A 42 0.98 3.32 1.56
N LEU A 43 2.09 2.82 2.13
CA LEU A 43 2.07 2.06 3.39
C LEU A 43 1.55 2.90 4.56
N LEU A 44 1.94 4.17 4.64
CA LEU A 44 1.50 5.07 5.69
C LEU A 44 -0.01 5.37 5.58
N ILE A 45 -0.53 5.57 4.37
CA ILE A 45 -1.98 5.71 4.12
C ILE A 45 -2.72 4.44 4.54
N ALA A 46 -2.23 3.27 4.12
CA ALA A 46 -2.87 2.01 4.47
C ALA A 46 -2.86 1.75 5.99
N ALA A 47 -1.74 2.03 6.66
CA ALA A 47 -1.62 1.93 8.11
C ALA A 47 -2.59 2.89 8.81
N LEU A 48 -2.72 4.12 8.32
CA LEU A 48 -3.69 5.08 8.83
C LEU A 48 -5.13 4.58 8.64
N GLN A 49 -5.46 4.04 7.45
CA GLN A 49 -6.77 3.48 7.16
C GLN A 49 -7.12 2.32 8.10
N VAL A 50 -6.21 1.36 8.28
CA VAL A 50 -6.42 0.25 9.23
C VAL A 50 -6.51 0.77 10.66
N GLY A 51 -5.68 1.75 11.02
CA GLY A 51 -5.70 2.41 12.32
C GLY A 51 -7.05 3.05 12.61
N ILE A 52 -7.61 3.79 11.65
CA ILE A 52 -8.95 4.40 11.73
C ILE A 52 -10.01 3.31 11.92
N ILE A 53 -10.00 2.25 11.10
CA ILE A 53 -10.97 1.16 11.22
C ILE A 53 -10.86 0.48 12.60
N GLY A 54 -9.64 0.10 13.01
CA GLY A 54 -9.40 -0.64 14.24
C GLY A 54 -9.52 0.18 15.53
N LEU A 55 -9.23 1.48 15.51
CA LEU A 55 -9.25 2.36 16.68
C LEU A 55 -10.50 3.22 16.79
N ILE A 56 -11.29 3.39 15.72
CA ILE A 56 -12.55 4.14 15.81
C ILE A 56 -13.72 3.18 15.94
N PHE A 57 -13.88 2.23 15.00
CA PHE A 57 -15.05 1.35 14.99
C PHE A 57 -15.04 0.35 16.15
N ARG A 58 -13.88 -0.22 16.47
CA ARG A 58 -13.75 -1.25 17.52
C ARG A 58 -14.06 -0.78 18.95
N PRO A 59 -13.58 0.40 19.42
CA PRO A 59 -14.01 0.92 20.71
C PRO A 59 -15.46 1.44 20.68
N LEU A 60 -15.96 1.92 19.54
CA LEU A 60 -17.36 2.30 19.41
C LEU A 60 -18.30 1.11 19.63
N GLU A 61 -17.97 -0.06 19.08
CA GLU A 61 -18.67 -1.33 19.37
C GLU A 61 -18.55 -1.77 20.83
N THR A 62 -17.46 -1.37 21.51
CA THR A 62 -17.27 -1.69 22.94
C THR A 62 -18.13 -0.81 23.84
N TRP A 63 -18.36 0.45 23.46
CA TRP A 63 -19.12 1.43 24.25
C TRP A 63 -20.61 1.46 23.92
N PHE A 64 -20.97 1.23 22.66
CA PHE A 64 -22.34 1.10 22.19
C PHE A 64 -22.50 -0.25 21.47
N PRO A 65 -22.64 -1.35 22.22
CA PRO A 65 -22.83 -2.66 21.62
C PRO A 65 -24.19 -2.70 20.91
N ALA A 66 -24.17 -2.49 19.58
CA ALA A 66 -25.36 -2.56 18.74
C ALA A 66 -25.96 -3.98 18.70
N GLU A 67 -25.13 -5.01 18.95
CA GLU A 67 -25.55 -6.40 18.98
C GLU A 67 -24.64 -7.21 19.92
N LYS A 68 -25.21 -8.09 20.76
CA LYS A 68 -24.43 -8.91 21.71
C LYS A 68 -23.82 -10.11 20.99
N TRP A 69 -22.58 -9.98 20.52
CA TRP A 69 -21.89 -11.06 19.83
C TRP A 69 -21.32 -12.07 20.83
N THR A 70 -21.78 -13.32 20.74
CA THR A 70 -21.37 -14.44 21.62
C THR A 70 -19.96 -14.94 21.31
N ASP A 71 -19.45 -14.71 20.08
CA ASP A 71 -18.15 -15.21 19.62
C ASP A 71 -17.26 -14.10 19.05
N ARG A 72 -16.26 -13.68 19.83
CA ARG A 72 -15.29 -12.63 19.44
C ARG A 72 -14.13 -13.14 18.58
N LYS A 73 -14.06 -14.46 18.35
CA LYS A 73 -12.92 -15.12 17.71
C LYS A 73 -12.88 -14.86 16.19
N LEU A 74 -14.05 -14.68 15.56
CA LEU A 74 -14.18 -14.38 14.13
C LEU A 74 -13.63 -12.98 13.77
N THR A 75 -13.78 -12.01 14.67
CA THR A 75 -13.30 -10.63 14.45
C THR A 75 -11.78 -10.53 14.40
N LEU A 76 -11.06 -11.43 15.09
CA LEU A 76 -9.60 -11.47 15.03
C LEU A 76 -9.09 -11.96 13.67
N VAL A 77 -9.79 -12.93 13.09
CA VAL A 77 -9.49 -13.47 11.77
C VAL A 77 -9.72 -12.38 10.72
N ASP A 78 -10.86 -11.68 10.79
CA ASP A 78 -11.18 -10.58 9.87
C ASP A 78 -10.20 -9.40 9.97
N ARG A 79 -9.75 -9.06 11.18
CA ARG A 79 -8.68 -8.06 11.39
C ARG A 79 -7.37 -8.49 10.74
N ASN A 80 -6.98 -9.76 10.89
CA ASN A 80 -5.76 -10.28 10.30
C ASN A 80 -5.86 -10.26 8.77
N TYR A 81 -7.00 -10.62 8.19
CA TYR A 81 -7.23 -10.50 6.75
C TYR A 81 -7.16 -9.05 6.27
N THR A 82 -7.80 -8.13 6.99
CA THR A 82 -7.74 -6.68 6.69
C THR A 82 -6.31 -6.15 6.75
N LEU A 83 -5.52 -6.57 7.74
CA LEU A 83 -4.10 -6.23 7.85
C LEU A 83 -3.29 -6.80 6.69
N LEU A 84 -3.45 -8.09 6.35
CA LEU A 84 -2.73 -8.71 5.23
C LEU A 84 -3.07 -8.06 3.88
N MET A 85 -4.34 -7.65 3.72
CA MET A 85 -4.84 -6.97 2.54
C MET A 85 -4.28 -5.55 2.42
N LEU A 86 -4.35 -4.75 3.48
CA LEU A 86 -4.00 -3.32 3.45
C LEU A 86 -2.52 -3.06 3.72
N LEU A 87 -1.86 -3.82 4.59
CA LEU A 87 -0.41 -3.71 4.84
C LEU A 87 0.42 -4.16 3.64
N GLY A 88 -0.22 -4.70 2.60
CA GLY A 88 0.41 -4.92 1.31
C GLY A 88 0.94 -6.32 1.10
N ILE A 89 0.80 -7.27 2.03
CA ILE A 89 1.25 -8.65 1.79
C ILE A 89 0.51 -9.27 0.60
N PHE A 90 -0.82 -9.11 0.56
CA PHE A 90 -1.62 -9.63 -0.56
C PHE A 90 -1.44 -8.82 -1.86
N PRO A 91 -1.42 -7.48 -1.85
CA PRO A 91 -1.04 -6.67 -3.00
C PRO A 91 0.36 -6.95 -3.54
N LEU A 92 1.37 -7.11 -2.68
CA LEU A 92 2.74 -7.44 -3.07
C LEU A 92 2.81 -8.83 -3.64
N PHE A 93 2.16 -9.82 -3.03
CA PHE A 93 2.07 -11.17 -3.58
C PHE A 93 1.46 -11.15 -4.98
N THR A 94 0.33 -10.45 -5.15
CA THR A 94 -0.34 -10.30 -6.44
C THR A 94 0.57 -9.63 -7.45
N TYR A 95 1.25 -8.54 -7.09
CA TYR A 95 2.21 -7.86 -7.96
C TYR A 95 3.37 -8.79 -8.35
N LEU A 96 3.97 -9.49 -7.39
CA LEU A 96 5.13 -10.37 -7.63
C LEU A 96 4.77 -11.55 -8.52
N VAL A 97 3.55 -12.07 -8.41
CA VAL A 97 3.05 -13.17 -9.25
C VAL A 97 2.64 -12.64 -10.61
N LEU A 98 1.85 -11.57 -10.68
CA LEU A 98 1.30 -11.08 -11.95
C LEU A 98 2.33 -10.36 -12.83
N THR A 99 3.35 -9.72 -12.27
CA THR A 99 4.40 -9.03 -13.04
C THR A 99 5.17 -9.95 -14.00
N PRO A 100 5.69 -11.13 -13.58
CA PRO A 100 6.32 -12.04 -14.53
C PRO A 100 5.31 -12.63 -15.53
N PHE A 101 4.06 -12.89 -15.11
CA PHE A 101 3.03 -13.31 -16.06
C PHE A 101 2.74 -12.23 -17.10
N SER A 102 2.62 -10.96 -16.71
CA SER A 102 2.38 -9.86 -17.64
C SER A 102 3.55 -9.72 -18.61
N HIS A 103 4.80 -9.78 -18.14
CA HIS A 103 5.99 -9.77 -19.01
C HIS A 103 5.99 -10.93 -20.02
N LEU A 104 5.55 -12.12 -19.61
CA LEU A 104 5.43 -13.29 -20.50
C LEU A 104 4.35 -13.12 -21.58
N PHE A 105 3.28 -12.39 -21.28
CA PHE A 105 2.17 -12.14 -22.21
C PHE A 105 2.30 -10.81 -22.98
N GLY A 106 3.48 -10.16 -22.97
CA GLY A 106 3.72 -8.91 -23.69
C GLY A 106 3.20 -7.66 -22.97
N GLY A 107 3.30 -7.65 -21.65
CA GLY A 107 2.81 -6.60 -20.75
C GLY A 107 3.35 -5.23 -21.14
N VAL A 108 2.43 -4.29 -21.35
CA VAL A 108 2.73 -2.87 -21.55
C VAL A 108 3.52 -2.38 -20.35
N ASP A 109 4.77 -1.96 -20.56
CA ASP A 109 5.55 -1.24 -19.58
C ASP A 109 4.76 0.01 -19.17
N THR A 110 4.13 0.01 -18.00
CA THR A 110 3.42 1.17 -17.46
C THR A 110 4.36 2.36 -17.22
N ALA A 111 5.68 2.11 -17.18
CA ALA A 111 6.72 3.15 -17.23
C ALA A 111 6.78 3.90 -18.57
N THR A 112 6.31 3.29 -19.67
CA THR A 112 6.31 3.88 -21.02
C THR A 112 5.02 4.65 -21.32
N SER A 113 3.96 4.48 -20.52
CA SER A 113 2.66 5.15 -20.76
C SER A 113 2.60 6.65 -20.43
N SER A 114 3.71 7.30 -20.06
CA SER A 114 3.79 8.76 -19.89
C SER A 114 4.60 9.49 -20.96
N THR A 115 5.05 8.84 -22.04
CA THR A 115 5.76 9.53 -23.11
C THR A 115 5.34 9.04 -24.49
N GLY A 116 4.42 9.80 -25.10
CA GLY A 116 4.11 9.71 -26.52
C GLY A 116 2.91 8.82 -26.82
N SER A 117 1.82 9.44 -27.24
CA SER A 117 0.73 8.74 -27.92
C SER A 117 1.32 7.97 -29.12
N PRO A 118 1.15 6.64 -29.22
CA PRO A 118 1.70 5.83 -30.31
C PRO A 118 1.05 6.14 -31.67
N LEU A 119 0.09 7.07 -31.71
CA LEU A 119 -0.64 7.53 -32.89
C LEU A 119 -0.53 9.05 -33.07
N ALA A 120 0.60 9.66 -32.71
CA ALA A 120 0.91 11.03 -33.12
C ALA A 120 1.19 11.09 -34.64
N LEU A 121 0.14 10.91 -35.43
CA LEU A 121 0.10 11.16 -36.87
C LEU A 121 0.15 12.67 -37.11
N THR A 122 1.34 13.24 -37.06
CA THR A 122 1.61 14.53 -37.71
C THR A 122 1.66 14.30 -39.22
N HIS A 123 0.50 14.41 -39.87
CA HIS A 123 0.44 14.64 -41.30
C HIS A 123 0.26 16.16 -41.52
N TRP A 124 1.24 16.73 -42.23
CA TRP A 124 1.30 18.01 -42.96
C TRP A 124 0.70 19.27 -42.32
#